data_AF-A0A960KXR5-F1
#
_entry.id   AF-A0A960KXR5-F1
#
_cell.length_a   1.000
_cell.length_b   1.000
_cell.length_c   1.000
_cell.angle_alpha   90.00
_cell.angle_beta   90.00
_cell.angle_gamma   90.00
#
_symmetry.space_group_name_H-M   'P 1'
#
loop_
_entity.id
_entity.type
_entity.pdbx_description
1 polymer ?
#
loop_
_entity_poly.entity_id
_entity_poly.type
_entity_poly.pdbx_seq_one_letter_code
_entity_poly.pdbx_strand_id
1 'polypeptide(L)'
;MSHNHEPFDQQVGDFLDSKLSKSERDAFVQHLNSCSECQGLVQTARDLQARAERWQAEPVPQWERLRYLFPQQKSSGLIWRWALIAACLFLGFASLLQVRVSWESNHFQIAFGPEPTVNPEQVATLIDQALTDYKQQQASALDDQLERTSLEMKLQNEKLLTRVMEQSRKDQREDMALLVSQLQKQRENDVEIMRVNFKTLMQENSRNREGLIALANIVEPKSKY
;
A
#
# COMPACT_ATOMS: atom_id res chain seq x y z
N MET A 1 91.15 -55.42 25.82
CA MET A 1 90.40 -56.59 26.31
C MET A 1 89.04 -56.52 25.66
N SER A 2 88.75 -57.37 24.67
CA SER A 2 87.43 -57.38 24.03
C SER A 2 86.49 -58.20 24.92
N HIS A 3 85.50 -57.53 25.51
CA HIS A 3 84.43 -58.23 26.21
C HIS A 3 83.46 -58.75 25.14
N ASN A 4 83.13 -60.04 25.16
CA ASN A 4 82.14 -60.61 24.26
C ASN A 4 80.73 -60.19 24.75
N HIS A 5 80.01 -59.43 23.93
CA HIS A 5 78.69 -58.88 24.25
C HIS A 5 77.51 -59.66 23.65
N GLU A 6 77.77 -60.70 22.83
CA GLU A 6 76.74 -61.44 22.08
C GLU A 6 75.58 -62.06 22.90
N PRO A 7 75.78 -62.63 24.11
CA PRO A 7 74.64 -63.17 24.88
C PRO A 7 73.84 -62.07 25.61
N PHE A 8 74.35 -60.84 25.65
CA PHE A 8 73.82 -59.76 26.48
C PHE A 8 72.63 -59.05 25.83
N ASP A 9 72.66 -58.85 24.51
CA ASP A 9 71.61 -58.12 23.78
C ASP A 9 70.22 -58.76 23.90
N GLN A 10 70.14 -60.10 23.93
CA GLN A 10 68.87 -60.81 24.17
C GLN A 10 68.40 -60.70 25.62
N GLN A 11 69.33 -60.70 26.58
CA GLN A 11 69.03 -60.66 28.02
C GLN A 11 68.63 -59.26 28.51
N VAL A 12 68.97 -58.20 27.78
CA VAL A 12 68.52 -56.82 28.09
C VAL A 12 66.99 -56.73 28.08
N GLY A 13 66.33 -57.32 27.08
CA GLY A 13 64.86 -57.33 27.01
C GLY A 13 64.22 -58.06 28.19
N ASP A 14 64.72 -59.26 28.50
CA ASP A 14 64.23 -60.06 29.62
C ASP A 14 64.52 -59.42 30.99
N PHE A 15 65.60 -58.63 31.10
CA PHE A 15 65.89 -57.83 32.29
C PHE A 15 64.90 -56.68 32.48
N LEU A 16 64.56 -55.96 31.42
CA LEU A 16 63.61 -54.85 31.46
C LEU A 16 62.17 -55.33 31.71
N ASP A 17 61.80 -56.46 31.12
CA ASP A 17 60.51 -57.13 31.34
C ASP A 17 60.43 -57.91 32.66
N SER A 18 61.49 -57.89 33.48
CA SER A 18 61.60 -58.64 34.75
C SER A 18 61.45 -60.16 34.64
N LYS A 19 61.72 -60.73 33.46
CA LYS A 19 61.61 -62.17 33.14
C LYS A 19 62.84 -63.01 33.53
N LEU A 20 63.96 -62.36 33.86
CA LEU A 20 65.17 -63.06 34.35
C LEU A 20 64.98 -63.64 35.75
N SER A 21 65.51 -64.86 35.98
CA SER A 21 65.61 -65.46 37.31
C SER A 21 66.54 -64.66 38.22
N LYS A 22 66.43 -64.85 39.54
CA LYS A 22 67.20 -64.07 40.53
C LYS A 22 68.71 -64.23 40.33
N SER A 23 69.19 -65.44 40.06
CA SER A 23 70.61 -65.73 39.82
C SER A 23 71.14 -65.10 38.53
N GLU A 24 70.35 -65.11 37.47
CA GLU A 24 70.74 -64.50 36.19
C GLU A 24 70.74 -62.97 36.28
N ARG A 25 69.78 -62.41 37.02
CA ARG A 25 69.71 -60.97 37.28
C ARG A 25 70.94 -60.47 38.05
N ASP A 26 71.37 -61.19 39.08
CA ASP A 26 72.53 -60.81 39.88
C ASP A 26 73.82 -60.83 39.03
N ALA A 27 73.99 -61.86 38.18
CA ALA A 27 75.10 -61.94 37.22
C ALA A 27 75.05 -60.80 36.17
N PHE A 28 73.85 -60.46 35.69
CA PHE A 28 73.63 -59.38 34.73
C PHE A 28 73.96 -58.00 35.33
N VAL A 29 73.56 -57.74 36.58
CA VAL A 29 73.91 -56.51 37.31
C VAL A 29 75.40 -56.42 37.58
N GLN A 30 76.06 -57.54 37.90
CA GLN A 30 77.51 -57.57 38.06
C GLN A 30 78.23 -57.24 36.75
N HIS A 31 77.72 -57.72 35.61
CA HIS A 31 78.24 -57.36 34.29
C HIS A 31 78.04 -55.86 33.99
N LEU A 32 76.86 -55.31 34.28
CA LEU A 32 76.57 -53.87 34.12
C LEU A 32 77.50 -52.97 34.94
N ASN A 33 77.94 -53.41 36.11
CA ASN A 33 78.89 -52.67 36.94
C ASN A 33 80.33 -52.73 36.41
N SER A 34 80.66 -53.69 35.55
CA SER A 34 82.01 -53.87 34.98
C SER A 34 82.14 -53.40 33.54
N CYS A 35 81.03 -53.16 32.83
CA CYS A 35 81.03 -52.68 31.45
C CYS A 35 80.17 -51.43 31.26
N SER A 36 80.81 -50.30 30.91
CA SER A 36 80.13 -49.03 30.63
C SER A 36 79.30 -49.05 29.35
N GLU A 37 79.68 -49.83 28.33
CA GLU A 37 78.94 -49.93 27.06
C GLU A 37 77.58 -50.60 27.26
N CYS A 38 77.55 -51.73 27.98
CA CYS A 38 76.31 -52.42 28.34
C CYS A 38 75.41 -51.59 29.25
N GLN A 39 75.99 -50.79 30.15
CA GLN A 39 75.24 -49.84 30.97
C GLN A 39 74.53 -48.78 30.11
N GLY A 40 75.23 -48.23 29.10
CA GLY A 40 74.65 -47.28 28.16
C GLY A 40 73.51 -47.87 27.33
N LEU A 41 73.65 -49.12 26.88
CA LEU A 41 72.59 -49.83 26.15
C LEU A 41 71.33 -50.02 27.01
N VAL A 42 71.48 -50.47 28.25
CA VAL A 42 70.33 -50.64 29.17
C VAL A 42 69.66 -49.31 29.52
N GLN A 43 70.43 -48.23 29.70
CA GLN A 43 69.87 -46.90 29.91
C GLN A 43 69.06 -46.42 28.70
N THR A 44 69.60 -46.59 27.49
CA THR A 44 68.92 -46.22 26.25
C THR A 44 67.60 -46.99 26.09
N ALA A 45 67.62 -48.29 26.38
CA ALA A 45 66.43 -49.13 26.30
C ALA A 45 65.36 -48.71 27.34
N ARG A 46 65.75 -48.36 28.57
CA ARG A 46 64.83 -47.81 29.59
C ARG A 46 64.21 -46.48 29.15
N ASP A 47 65.00 -45.61 28.55
CA ASP A 47 64.51 -44.32 28.06
C ASP A 47 63.52 -44.49 26.91
N LEU A 48 63.76 -45.44 26.00
CA LEU A 48 62.80 -45.78 24.94
C LEU A 48 61.50 -46.34 25.52
N GLN A 49 61.57 -47.25 26.49
CA GLN A 49 60.39 -47.80 27.16
C GLN A 49 59.57 -46.69 27.83
N ALA A 50 60.21 -45.80 28.58
CA ALA A 50 59.53 -44.67 29.23
C ALA A 50 58.88 -43.70 28.23
N ARG A 51 59.46 -43.52 27.03
CA ARG A 51 58.86 -42.72 25.96
C ARG A 51 57.68 -43.43 25.29
N ALA A 52 57.77 -44.73 25.11
CA ALA A 52 56.69 -45.55 24.56
C ALA A 52 55.47 -45.57 25.49
N GLU A 53 55.67 -45.69 26.81
CA GLU A 53 54.60 -45.62 27.81
C GLU A 53 53.90 -44.26 27.86
N ARG A 54 54.61 -43.18 27.51
CA ARG A 54 54.06 -41.82 27.45
C ARG A 54 53.47 -41.45 26.09
N TRP A 55 53.61 -42.31 25.09
CA TRP A 55 53.06 -42.04 23.75
C TRP A 55 51.54 -42.08 23.78
N GLN A 56 50.91 -40.96 23.44
CA GLN A 56 49.46 -40.87 23.26
C GLN A 56 49.13 -40.78 21.77
N ALA A 57 48.10 -41.49 21.33
CA ALA A 57 47.62 -41.40 19.96
C ALA A 57 46.92 -40.04 19.74
N GLU A 58 47.57 -39.12 19.03
CA GLU A 58 46.96 -37.86 18.62
C GLU A 58 45.83 -38.15 17.60
N PRO A 59 44.64 -37.54 17.74
CA PRO A 59 43.60 -37.66 16.74
C PRO A 59 44.09 -37.11 15.40
N VAL A 60 44.15 -37.96 14.38
CA VAL A 60 44.45 -37.51 13.02
C VAL A 60 43.38 -36.51 12.57
N PRO A 61 43.77 -35.41 11.89
CA PRO A 61 42.79 -34.47 11.37
C PRO A 61 41.84 -35.20 10.43
N GLN A 62 40.56 -34.81 10.39
CA GLN A 62 39.60 -35.37 9.45
C GLN A 62 40.00 -34.95 8.02
N TRP A 63 40.80 -35.77 7.35
CA TRP A 63 41.18 -35.54 5.96
C TRP A 63 39.98 -35.89 5.08
N GLU A 64 39.11 -34.92 4.84
CA GLU A 64 38.06 -35.03 3.83
C GLU A 64 38.68 -35.02 2.42
N ARG A 65 39.31 -36.13 2.01
CA ARG A 65 39.90 -36.30 0.67
C ARG A 65 38.88 -36.09 -0.45
N LEU A 66 37.59 -36.30 -0.15
CA LEU A 66 36.48 -36.20 -1.09
C LEU A 66 36.07 -34.76 -1.41
N ARG A 67 36.38 -33.78 -0.54
CA ARG A 67 35.97 -32.37 -0.74
C ARG A 67 36.65 -31.73 -1.96
N TYR A 68 37.86 -32.17 -2.29
CA TYR A 68 38.63 -31.66 -3.42
C TYR A 68 38.36 -32.42 -4.73
N LEU A 69 37.90 -33.67 -4.63
CA LEU A 69 37.55 -34.48 -5.81
C LEU A 69 36.16 -34.14 -6.33
N PHE A 70 35.25 -33.76 -5.44
CA PHE A 70 33.89 -33.34 -5.77
C PHE A 70 33.67 -31.94 -5.21
N PRO A 71 34.05 -30.88 -5.96
CA PRO A 71 33.67 -29.54 -5.57
C PRO A 71 32.15 -29.52 -5.42
N GLN A 72 31.68 -29.18 -4.22
CA GLN A 72 30.27 -28.93 -3.95
C GLN A 72 29.82 -27.85 -4.94
N GLN A 73 29.14 -28.27 -6.00
CA GLN A 73 28.58 -27.37 -6.99
C GLN A 73 27.56 -26.52 -6.23
N LYS A 74 27.95 -25.29 -5.88
CA LYS A 74 27.00 -24.29 -5.36
C LYS A 74 25.89 -24.26 -6.39
N SER A 75 24.69 -24.72 -6.02
CA SER A 75 23.57 -24.72 -6.95
C SER A 75 23.40 -23.27 -7.38
N SER A 76 23.76 -22.99 -8.63
CA SER A 76 23.52 -21.68 -9.21
C SER A 76 22.04 -21.44 -9.00
N GLY A 77 21.75 -20.43 -8.17
CA GLY A 77 20.46 -20.29 -7.50
C GLY A 77 19.34 -20.40 -8.52
N LEU A 78 18.19 -20.92 -8.10
CA LEU A 78 17.01 -21.11 -8.95
C LEU A 78 16.75 -19.88 -9.86
N ILE A 79 17.04 -18.68 -9.34
CA ILE A 79 17.01 -17.39 -10.03
C ILE A 79 17.85 -17.35 -11.32
N TRP A 80 19.08 -17.86 -11.33
CA TRP A 80 19.95 -17.84 -12.52
C TRP A 80 19.43 -18.77 -13.63
N ARG A 81 18.85 -19.90 -13.23
CA ARG A 81 18.19 -20.83 -14.17
C ARG A 81 16.97 -20.18 -14.81
N TRP A 82 16.15 -19.50 -14.00
CA TRP A 82 15.00 -18.74 -14.52
C TRP A 82 15.43 -17.53 -15.35
N ALA A 83 16.55 -16.87 -15.03
CA ALA A 83 17.07 -15.76 -15.81
C ALA A 83 17.47 -16.20 -17.24
N LEU A 84 18.13 -17.35 -17.37
CA LEU A 84 18.46 -17.91 -18.68
C LEU A 84 17.22 -18.32 -19.47
N ILE A 85 16.23 -18.96 -18.82
CA ILE A 85 14.97 -19.33 -19.47
C ILE A 85 14.20 -18.09 -19.93
N ALA A 86 14.12 -17.06 -19.07
CA ALA A 86 13.47 -15.80 -19.40
C ALA A 86 14.19 -15.08 -20.56
N ALA A 87 15.52 -15.09 -20.59
CA ALA A 87 16.29 -14.53 -21.70
C ALA A 87 16.03 -15.28 -23.01
N CYS A 88 15.99 -16.62 -23.00
CA CYS A 88 15.66 -17.41 -24.18
C CYS A 88 14.22 -17.17 -24.67
N LEU A 89 13.25 -17.09 -23.76
CA LEU A 89 11.87 -16.75 -24.11
C LEU A 89 11.75 -15.34 -24.68
N PHE A 90 12.44 -14.37 -24.08
CA PHE A 90 12.47 -12.99 -24.56
C PHE A 90 13.09 -12.91 -25.96
N LEU A 91 14.21 -13.59 -26.22
CA LEU A 91 14.83 -13.64 -27.54
C LEU A 91 13.93 -14.34 -28.57
N GLY A 92 13.26 -15.43 -28.20
CA GLY A 92 12.28 -16.10 -29.06
C GLY A 92 11.10 -15.20 -29.40
N PHE A 93 10.57 -14.49 -28.41
CA PHE A 93 9.48 -13.54 -28.59
C PHE A 93 9.90 -12.32 -29.43
N ALA A 94 11.09 -11.77 -29.16
CA ALA A 94 11.68 -10.68 -29.92
C ALA A 94 11.96 -11.07 -31.38
N SER A 95 12.34 -12.33 -31.64
CA SER A 95 12.54 -12.87 -32.98
C SER A 95 11.22 -12.99 -33.76
N LEU A 96 10.15 -13.48 -33.10
CA LEU A 96 8.81 -13.52 -33.71
C LEU A 96 8.28 -12.13 -34.08
N LEU A 97 8.58 -11.13 -33.24
CA LEU A 97 8.21 -9.72 -33.45
C LEU A 97 9.18 -8.93 -34.34
N GLN A 98 10.27 -9.56 -34.79
CA GLN A 98 11.35 -8.91 -35.56
C GLN A 98 11.82 -7.59 -34.92
N VAL A 99 12.05 -7.60 -33.60
CA VAL A 99 12.50 -6.43 -32.84
C VAL A 99 13.92 -6.06 -33.26
N ARG A 100 14.13 -4.87 -33.82
CA ARG A 100 15.45 -4.30 -34.11
C ARG A 100 15.73 -3.15 -33.15
N VAL A 101 16.84 -3.26 -32.43
CA VAL A 101 17.35 -2.19 -31.57
C VAL A 101 18.57 -1.58 -32.26
N SER A 102 18.48 -0.31 -32.64
CA SER A 102 19.60 0.44 -33.20
C SER A 102 19.98 1.60 -32.27
N TRP A 103 21.27 1.87 -32.19
CA TRP A 103 21.83 2.99 -31.45
C TRP A 103 22.52 3.91 -32.45
N GLU A 104 21.81 4.95 -32.89
CA GLU A 104 22.31 5.92 -33.87
C GLU A 104 22.24 7.32 -33.25
N SER A 105 23.36 8.05 -33.25
CA SER A 105 23.42 9.48 -32.91
C SER A 105 22.68 9.89 -31.62
N ASN A 106 22.88 9.15 -30.52
CA ASN A 106 22.34 9.44 -29.18
C ASN A 106 20.82 9.28 -29.02
N HIS A 107 20.14 8.60 -29.96
CA HIS A 107 18.75 8.20 -29.82
C HIS A 107 18.63 6.67 -29.81
N PHE A 108 17.88 6.16 -28.82
CA PHE A 108 17.53 4.75 -28.74
C PHE A 108 16.27 4.49 -29.55
N GLN A 109 16.37 3.71 -30.62
CA GLN A 109 15.24 3.37 -31.48
C GLN A 109 14.96 1.87 -31.38
N ILE A 110 13.71 1.54 -31.04
CA ILE A 110 13.19 0.17 -31.09
C ILE A 110 12.18 0.11 -32.23
N ALA A 111 12.50 -0.62 -33.29
CA ALA A 111 11.60 -0.90 -34.40
C ALA A 111 11.03 -2.32 -34.29
N PHE A 112 9.76 -2.49 -34.64
CA PHE A 112 9.05 -3.77 -34.64
C PHE A 112 8.57 -4.09 -36.06
N GLY A 113 8.87 -5.28 -36.56
CA GLY A 113 8.45 -5.74 -37.89
C GLY A 113 9.55 -5.75 -38.97
N PRO A 114 9.26 -6.29 -40.15
CA PRO A 114 10.21 -6.35 -41.26
C PRO A 114 10.61 -4.94 -41.66
N GLU A 115 11.85 -4.80 -42.14
CA GLU A 115 12.41 -3.53 -42.61
C GLU A 115 11.35 -2.76 -43.39
N PRO A 116 11.06 -1.50 -43.03
CA PRO A 116 9.96 -0.79 -43.64
C PRO A 116 10.32 -0.58 -45.11
N THR A 117 9.81 -1.45 -45.96
CA THR A 117 9.48 -1.19 -47.37
C THR A 117 8.27 -0.24 -47.46
N VAL A 118 7.99 0.49 -46.39
CA VAL A 118 6.89 1.43 -46.32
C VAL A 118 7.45 2.76 -46.77
N ASN A 119 7.06 3.13 -47.98
CA ASN A 119 7.37 4.43 -48.55
C ASN A 119 6.87 5.50 -47.54
N PRO A 120 7.71 6.42 -47.04
CA PRO A 120 7.33 7.39 -46.02
C PRO A 120 6.08 8.21 -46.38
N GLU A 121 5.81 8.35 -47.68
CA GLU A 121 4.60 8.96 -48.22
C GLU A 121 3.32 8.18 -47.89
N GLN A 122 3.36 6.83 -47.91
CA GLN A 122 2.21 6.00 -47.55
C GLN A 122 1.87 6.12 -46.06
N VAL A 123 2.88 6.19 -45.19
CA VAL A 123 2.68 6.42 -43.75
C VAL A 123 2.03 7.78 -43.51
N ALA A 124 2.50 8.82 -44.20
CA ALA A 124 1.91 10.16 -44.10
C ALA A 124 0.44 10.16 -44.54
N THR A 125 0.08 9.47 -45.63
CA THR A 125 -1.32 9.37 -46.07
C THR A 125 -2.21 8.62 -45.10
N LEU A 126 -1.72 7.54 -44.49
CA LEU A 126 -2.48 6.78 -43.49
C LEU A 126 -2.72 7.60 -42.22
N ILE A 127 -1.73 8.38 -41.79
CA ILE A 127 -1.86 9.29 -40.64
C ILE A 127 -2.88 10.39 -40.97
N ASP A 128 -2.84 10.97 -42.17
CA ASP A 128 -3.77 12.03 -42.55
C ASP A 128 -5.21 11.52 -42.69
N GLN A 129 -5.39 10.30 -43.21
CA GLN A 129 -6.68 9.60 -43.22
C GLN A 129 -7.19 9.35 -41.80
N ALA A 130 -6.36 8.77 -40.92
CA ALA A 130 -6.75 8.53 -39.53
C ALA A 130 -7.08 9.83 -38.78
N LEU A 131 -6.35 10.91 -39.06
CA LEU A 131 -6.61 12.23 -38.48
C LEU A 131 -7.92 12.83 -39.00
N THR A 132 -8.23 12.64 -40.28
CA THR A 132 -9.48 13.10 -40.89
C THR A 132 -10.68 12.35 -40.32
N ASP A 133 -10.58 11.02 -40.21
CA ASP A 133 -11.61 10.19 -39.60
C ASP A 133 -11.85 10.56 -38.13
N TYR A 134 -10.78 10.80 -37.38
CA TYR A 134 -10.87 11.25 -35.99
C TYR A 134 -11.57 12.61 -35.88
N LYS A 135 -11.20 13.58 -36.72
CA LYS A 135 -11.85 14.90 -36.75
C LYS A 135 -13.33 14.80 -37.10
N GLN A 136 -13.69 13.94 -38.05
CA GLN A 136 -15.07 13.74 -38.46
C GLN A 136 -15.90 13.09 -37.36
N GLN A 137 -15.37 12.07 -36.68
CA GLN A 137 -16.02 11.44 -35.52
C GLN A 137 -16.17 12.41 -34.35
N GLN A 138 -15.17 13.26 -34.11
CA GLN A 138 -15.25 14.26 -33.04
C GLN A 138 -16.30 15.33 -33.36
N ALA A 139 -16.39 15.77 -34.61
CA ALA A 139 -17.39 16.75 -35.03
C ALA A 139 -18.82 16.20 -34.86
N SER A 140 -19.08 14.95 -35.28
CA SER A 140 -20.40 14.35 -35.11
C SER A 140 -20.76 14.09 -33.65
N ALA A 141 -19.78 13.67 -32.82
CA ALA A 141 -20.00 13.50 -31.39
C ALA A 141 -20.32 14.83 -30.68
N LEU A 142 -19.66 15.92 -31.08
CA LEU A 142 -19.92 17.24 -30.51
C LEU A 142 -21.28 17.77 -30.93
N ASP A 143 -21.71 17.52 -32.17
CA ASP A 143 -23.02 17.92 -32.68
C ASP A 143 -24.16 17.20 -31.93
N ASP A 144 -24.04 15.88 -31.74
CA ASP A 144 -24.99 15.08 -30.95
C ASP A 144 -25.05 15.56 -29.49
N GLN A 145 -23.91 15.88 -28.88
CA GLN A 145 -23.90 16.45 -27.53
C GLN A 145 -24.56 17.83 -27.46
N LEU A 146 -24.34 18.69 -28.46
CA LEU A 146 -24.95 20.02 -28.54
C LEU A 146 -26.47 19.90 -28.71
N GLU A 147 -26.94 18.98 -29.54
CA GLU A 147 -28.36 18.72 -29.74
C GLU A 147 -29.03 18.26 -28.43
N ARG A 148 -28.46 17.24 -27.77
CA ARG A 148 -28.97 16.71 -26.49
C ARG A 148 -29.05 17.78 -25.41
N THR A 149 -27.97 18.54 -25.23
CA THR A 149 -27.94 19.62 -24.24
C THR A 149 -28.95 20.72 -24.57
N SER A 150 -29.14 21.06 -25.85
CA SER A 150 -30.14 22.05 -26.27
C SER A 150 -31.57 21.59 -25.96
N LEU A 151 -31.87 20.29 -26.15
CA LEU A 151 -33.16 19.69 -25.84
C LEU A 151 -33.41 19.65 -24.33
N GLU A 152 -32.41 19.27 -23.54
CA GLU A 152 -32.48 19.29 -22.08
C GLU A 152 -32.75 20.71 -21.54
N MET A 153 -32.03 21.71 -22.05
CA MET A 153 -32.22 23.11 -21.67
C MET A 153 -33.65 23.60 -21.98
N LYS A 154 -34.21 23.24 -23.15
CA LYS A 154 -35.60 23.58 -23.50
C LYS A 154 -36.59 22.96 -22.52
N LEU A 155 -36.42 21.67 -22.19
CA LEU A 155 -37.30 20.95 -21.28
C LEU A 155 -37.18 21.46 -19.84
N GLN A 156 -35.98 21.85 -19.40
CA GLN A 156 -35.76 22.49 -18.11
C GLN A 156 -36.43 23.87 -18.04
N ASN A 157 -36.30 24.69 -19.09
CA ASN A 157 -36.95 25.99 -19.17
C ASN A 157 -38.48 25.88 -19.11
N GLU A 158 -39.07 24.90 -19.81
CA GLU A 158 -40.51 24.64 -19.77
C GLU A 158 -40.98 24.23 -18.37
N LYS A 159 -40.25 23.33 -17.70
CA LYS A 159 -40.53 22.92 -16.32
C LYS A 159 -40.44 24.09 -15.35
N LEU A 160 -39.41 24.92 -15.48
CA LEU A 160 -39.21 26.11 -14.65
C LEU A 160 -40.35 27.10 -14.87
N LEU A 161 -40.71 27.39 -16.12
CA LEU A 161 -41.81 28.28 -16.44
C LEU A 161 -43.13 27.79 -15.84
N THR A 162 -43.42 26.49 -15.97
CA THR A 162 -44.61 25.87 -15.39
C THR A 162 -44.62 26.00 -13.88
N ARG A 163 -43.49 25.72 -13.22
CA ARG A 163 -43.34 25.87 -11.76
C ARG A 163 -43.52 27.31 -11.31
N VAL A 164 -42.94 28.27 -12.03
CA VAL A 164 -43.08 29.70 -11.72
C VAL A 164 -44.52 30.15 -11.90
N MET A 165 -45.21 29.69 -12.95
CA MET A 165 -46.63 29.98 -13.15
C MET A 165 -47.50 29.37 -12.05
N GLU A 166 -47.23 28.14 -11.64
CA GLU A 166 -47.95 27.47 -10.55
C GLU A 166 -47.73 28.18 -9.22
N GLN A 167 -46.48 28.53 -8.90
CA GLN A 167 -46.13 29.28 -7.71
C GLN A 167 -46.80 30.67 -7.73
N SER A 168 -46.74 31.39 -8.86
CA SER A 168 -47.40 32.70 -8.99
C SER A 168 -48.91 32.60 -8.79
N ARG A 169 -49.57 31.57 -9.32
CA ARG A 169 -51.01 31.33 -9.08
C ARG A 169 -51.30 31.03 -7.61
N LYS A 170 -50.41 30.32 -6.93
CA LYS A 170 -50.53 30.03 -5.50
C LYS A 170 -50.36 31.32 -4.68
N ASP A 171 -49.32 32.09 -4.94
CA ASP A 171 -49.05 33.36 -4.26
C ASP A 171 -50.20 34.35 -4.45
N GLN A 172 -50.77 34.44 -5.67
CA GLN A 172 -51.96 35.25 -5.94
C GLN A 172 -53.18 34.80 -5.11
N ARG A 173 -53.38 33.49 -4.92
CA ARG A 173 -54.49 32.99 -4.09
C ARG A 173 -54.29 33.32 -2.62
N GLU A 174 -53.07 33.17 -2.12
CA GLU A 174 -52.71 33.51 -0.74
C GLU A 174 -52.86 35.02 -0.48
N ASP A 175 -52.42 35.86 -1.42
CA ASP A 175 -52.57 37.32 -1.35
C ASP A 175 -54.05 37.75 -1.39
N MET A 176 -54.85 37.17 -2.30
CA MET A 176 -56.29 37.44 -2.34
C MET A 176 -56.98 37.02 -1.03
N ALA A 177 -56.59 35.90 -0.42
CA ALA A 177 -57.12 35.48 0.87
C ALA A 177 -56.77 36.48 1.98
N LEU A 178 -55.53 37.01 1.97
CA LEU A 178 -55.10 38.05 2.90
C LEU A 178 -55.94 39.33 2.72
N LEU A 179 -56.11 39.81 1.49
CA LEU A 179 -56.92 41.00 1.19
C LEU A 179 -58.38 40.83 1.64
N VAL A 180 -59.00 39.68 1.36
CA VAL A 180 -60.38 39.39 1.81
C VAL A 180 -60.47 39.41 3.34
N SER A 181 -59.50 38.81 4.04
CA SER A 181 -59.47 38.82 5.51
C SER A 181 -59.31 40.22 6.08
N GLN A 182 -58.48 41.06 5.45
CA GLN A 182 -58.29 42.47 5.84
C GLN A 182 -59.57 43.29 5.61
N LEU A 183 -60.25 43.10 4.49
CA LEU A 183 -61.54 43.76 4.20
C LEU A 183 -62.66 43.32 5.15
N GLN A 184 -62.69 42.05 5.55
CA GLN A 184 -63.62 41.57 6.57
C GLN A 184 -63.36 42.25 7.92
N LYS A 185 -62.10 42.26 8.37
CA LYS A 185 -61.70 42.93 9.60
C LYS A 185 -62.01 44.44 9.57
N GLN A 186 -61.80 45.09 8.42
CA GLN A 186 -62.14 46.49 8.25
C GLN A 186 -63.65 46.71 8.36
N ARG A 187 -64.48 45.88 7.69
CA ARG A 187 -65.94 45.95 7.79
C ARG A 187 -66.44 45.75 9.22
N GLU A 188 -65.87 44.80 9.96
CA GLU A 188 -66.21 44.59 11.37
C GLU A 188 -65.91 45.83 12.22
N ASN A 189 -64.74 46.44 12.02
CA ASN A 189 -64.37 47.68 12.71
C ASN A 189 -65.28 48.85 12.33
N ASP A 190 -65.61 49.00 11.05
CA ASP A 190 -66.50 50.06 10.55
C ASP A 190 -67.92 49.91 11.13
N VAL A 191 -68.44 48.69 11.22
CA VAL A 191 -69.74 48.41 11.85
C VAL A 191 -69.72 48.77 13.33
N GLU A 192 -68.63 48.47 14.04
CA GLU A 192 -68.52 48.80 15.46
C GLU A 192 -68.40 50.31 15.69
N ILE A 193 -67.60 51.01 14.88
CA ILE A 193 -67.53 52.48 14.90
C ILE A 193 -68.90 53.10 14.63
N MET A 194 -69.64 52.62 13.62
CA MET A 194 -71.00 53.09 13.33
C MET A 194 -71.95 52.85 14.50
N ARG A 195 -71.88 51.67 15.15
CA ARG A 195 -72.70 51.35 16.33
C ARG A 195 -72.42 52.31 17.48
N VAL A 196 -71.14 52.59 17.77
CA VAL A 196 -70.72 53.53 18.83
C VAL A 196 -71.17 54.96 18.52
N ASN A 197 -70.96 55.43 17.29
CA ASN A 197 -71.40 56.75 16.85
C ASN A 197 -72.92 56.89 16.94
N PHE A 198 -73.67 55.89 16.45
CA PHE A 198 -75.13 55.89 16.53
C PHE A 198 -75.63 55.94 17.98
N LYS A 199 -75.03 55.16 18.88
CA LYS A 199 -75.37 55.19 20.32
C LYS A 199 -75.09 56.57 20.92
N THR A 200 -73.97 57.20 20.56
CA THR A 200 -73.59 58.53 21.03
C THR A 200 -74.59 59.59 20.55
N LEU A 201 -74.94 59.59 19.26
CA LEU A 201 -75.93 60.51 18.69
C LEU A 201 -77.32 60.36 19.34
N MET A 202 -77.75 59.13 19.61
CA MET A 202 -79.02 58.88 20.31
C MET A 202 -79.00 59.40 21.75
N GLN A 203 -77.88 59.22 22.45
CA GLN A 203 -77.69 59.72 23.82
C GLN A 203 -77.64 61.25 23.86
N GLU A 204 -76.94 61.89 22.92
CA GLU A 204 -76.90 63.35 22.76
C GLU A 204 -78.28 63.91 22.44
N ASN A 205 -79.04 63.29 21.53
CA ASN A 205 -80.39 63.73 21.21
C ASN A 205 -81.34 63.60 22.44
N SER A 206 -81.26 62.51 23.20
CA SER A 206 -82.01 62.35 24.45
C SER A 206 -81.67 63.43 25.47
N ARG A 207 -80.36 63.69 25.70
CA ARG A 207 -79.89 64.74 26.62
C ARG A 207 -80.32 66.13 26.16
N ASN A 208 -80.22 66.43 24.87
CA ASN A 208 -80.67 67.71 24.30
C ASN A 208 -82.17 67.88 24.49
N ARG A 209 -82.97 66.85 24.24
CA ARG A 209 -84.42 66.87 24.46
C ARG A 209 -84.76 67.10 25.94
N GLU A 210 -84.10 66.40 26.86
CA GLU A 210 -84.26 66.60 28.31
C GLU A 210 -83.88 68.03 28.72
N GLY A 211 -82.78 68.57 28.17
CA GLY A 211 -82.34 69.95 28.39
C GLY A 211 -83.36 70.97 27.90
N LEU A 212 -83.95 70.78 26.72
CA LEU A 212 -85.01 71.63 26.20
C LEU A 212 -86.26 71.61 27.10
N ILE A 213 -86.64 70.44 27.63
CA ILE A 213 -87.76 70.32 28.58
C ILE A 213 -87.43 71.03 29.91
N ALA A 214 -86.21 70.89 30.42
CA ALA A 214 -85.78 71.58 31.63
C ALA A 214 -85.80 73.10 31.45
N LEU A 215 -85.33 73.61 30.31
CA LEU A 215 -85.40 75.03 29.97
C LEU A 215 -86.85 75.53 29.85
N ALA A 216 -87.74 74.76 29.21
CA ALA A 216 -89.16 75.09 29.14
C ALA A 216 -89.79 75.21 30.54
N ASN A 217 -89.48 74.27 31.45
CA ASN A 217 -89.97 74.30 32.83
C ASN A 217 -89.41 75.47 33.67
N ILE A 218 -88.22 76.01 33.33
CA ILE A 218 -87.67 77.20 34.01
C ILE A 218 -88.34 78.48 33.50
N VAL A 219 -88.63 78.55 32.20
CA VAL A 219 -89.32 79.70 31.57
C VAL A 219 -90.81 79.74 31.95
N GLU A 220 -91.41 78.59 32.21
CA GLU A 220 -92.76 78.47 32.78
C GLU A 220 -92.71 78.01 34.26
N PRO A 221 -92.32 78.89 35.21
CA PRO A 221 -92.50 78.55 36.60
C PRO A 221 -94.02 78.51 36.85
N LYS A 222 -94.52 77.31 37.20
CA LYS A 222 -95.90 77.06 37.64
C LYS A 222 -96.49 78.27 38.37
N SER A 223 -97.34 79.05 37.70
CA SER A 223 -98.29 79.94 38.38
C SER A 223 -99.38 79.07 39.00
N LYS A 224 -99.02 78.37 40.08
CA LYS A 224 -99.99 78.03 41.12
C LYS A 224 -100.30 79.34 41.83
N TYR A 225 -101.53 79.81 41.67
CA TYR A 225 -102.45 80.39 42.64
C TYR A 225 -103.50 81.19 41.89
#